data_AF-A0A1V5YI67-F1
#
_entry.id   AF-A0A1V5YI67-F1
#
_cell.length_a   1.000
_cell.length_b   1.000
_cell.length_c   1.000
_cell.angle_alpha   90.00
_cell.angle_beta   90.00
_cell.angle_gamma   90.00
#
_symmetry.space_group_name_H-M   'P 1'
#
loop_
_entity.id
_entity.type
_entity.pdbx_description
1 polymer ?
#
loop_
_entity_poly.entity_id
_entity_poly.type
_entity_poly.pdbx_seq_one_letter_code
_entity_poly.pdbx_strand_id
1 'polypeptide(L)'
;MTRTPNEWAPAAATDEEQLLAATARGRCLFTFNVRDFQALALLHPGHSGIVLAFQGSWTVPELIRALDRLLSTTTTEDWSGTVRWLNDWR
;
A
#
# COMPACT_ATOMS: atom_id res chain seq x y z
N MET A 1 0.20 -3.35 -14.58
CA MET A 1 -0.67 -3.81 -13.48
C MET A 1 -1.98 -3.08 -13.56
N THR A 2 -3.10 -3.76 -13.38
CA THR A 2 -4.43 -3.14 -13.29
C THR A 2 -4.70 -2.73 -11.84
N ARG A 3 -5.12 -1.48 -11.65
CA ARG A 3 -5.42 -0.92 -10.32
C ARG A 3 -6.81 -1.38 -9.88
N THR A 4 -7.04 -1.44 -8.57
CA THR A 4 -8.39 -1.61 -8.03
C THR A 4 -9.16 -0.31 -8.27
N PRO A 5 -10.26 -0.32 -9.05
CA PRO A 5 -11.08 0.86 -9.26
C PRO A 5 -11.63 1.38 -7.94
N ASN A 6 -11.56 2.68 -7.74
CA ASN A 6 -12.02 3.37 -6.56
C ASN A 6 -12.68 4.70 -6.98
N GLU A 7 -13.84 5.01 -6.44
CA GLU A 7 -14.65 6.19 -6.83
C GLU A 7 -13.93 7.53 -6.59
N TRP A 8 -12.88 7.51 -5.77
CA TRP A 8 -12.21 8.69 -5.25
C TRP A 8 -10.84 8.98 -5.88
N ALA A 9 -10.34 8.11 -6.76
CA ALA A 9 -9.14 8.35 -7.53
C ALA A 9 -9.44 8.21 -9.04
N PRO A 10 -8.93 9.11 -9.88
CA PRO A 10 -9.06 8.98 -11.33
C PRO A 10 -8.51 7.63 -11.82
N ALA A 11 -9.16 7.01 -12.81
CA ALA A 11 -8.64 5.79 -13.43
C ALA A 11 -7.21 5.97 -13.98
N ALA A 12 -6.87 7.18 -14.42
CA ALA A 12 -5.57 7.57 -14.96
C ALA A 12 -4.62 8.19 -13.92
N ALA A 13 -4.92 8.13 -12.62
CA ALA A 13 -4.08 8.75 -11.58
C ALA A 13 -2.63 8.21 -11.63
N THR A 14 -1.65 9.08 -11.61
CA THR A 14 -0.23 8.72 -11.41
C THR A 14 -0.02 8.01 -10.07
N ASP A 15 1.11 7.33 -9.91
CA ASP A 15 1.42 6.63 -8.65
C ASP A 15 1.56 7.62 -7.47
N GLU A 16 2.04 8.84 -7.73
CA GLU A 16 2.06 9.93 -6.77
C GLU A 16 0.64 10.40 -6.40
N GLU A 17 -0.23 10.62 -7.39
CA GLU A 17 -1.63 10.99 -7.13
C GLU A 17 -2.36 9.92 -6.31
N GLN A 18 -2.07 8.63 -6.55
CA GLN A 18 -2.61 7.54 -5.74
C GLN A 18 -2.13 7.64 -4.28
N LEU A 19 -0.83 7.87 -4.06
CA LEU A 19 -0.25 8.01 -2.72
C LEU A 19 -0.86 9.19 -1.97
N LEU A 20 -0.96 10.35 -2.62
CA LEU A 20 -1.53 11.55 -2.02
C LEU A 20 -3.03 11.40 -1.76
N ALA A 21 -3.78 10.80 -2.70
CA ALA A 21 -5.21 10.62 -2.53
C ALA A 21 -5.55 9.58 -1.44
N ALA A 22 -4.74 8.52 -1.29
CA ALA A 22 -4.87 7.58 -0.18
C ALA A 22 -4.53 8.25 1.16
N THR A 23 -3.43 9.01 1.19
CA THR A 23 -2.98 9.74 2.38
C THR A 23 -4.00 10.77 2.85
N ALA A 24 -4.57 11.55 1.93
CA ALA A 24 -5.62 12.52 2.25
C ALA A 24 -6.88 11.89 2.88
N ARG A 25 -7.03 10.56 2.78
CA ARG A 25 -8.14 9.78 3.33
C ARG A 25 -7.73 8.92 4.52
N GLY A 26 -6.49 9.05 5.00
CA GLY A 26 -5.96 8.23 6.11
C GLY A 26 -5.86 6.75 5.75
N ARG A 27 -5.61 6.41 4.49
CA ARG A 27 -5.55 5.01 4.02
C ARG A 27 -4.13 4.63 3.62
N CYS A 28 -3.70 3.44 4.04
CA CYS A 28 -2.48 2.82 3.53
C CYS A 28 -2.68 2.35 2.08
N LEU A 29 -1.58 2.31 1.31
CA LEU A 29 -1.55 1.69 -0.01
C LEU A 29 -0.93 0.31 0.05
N PHE A 30 -1.57 -0.66 -0.60
CA PHE A 30 -0.96 -1.94 -0.90
C PHE A 30 -0.57 -1.99 -2.39
N THR A 31 0.67 -2.35 -2.69
CA THR A 31 1.16 -2.38 -4.08
C THR A 31 2.23 -3.44 -4.31
N PHE A 32 2.30 -3.91 -5.55
CA PHE A 32 3.40 -4.71 -6.06
C PHE A 32 4.45 -3.87 -6.81
N ASN A 33 4.19 -2.57 -7.04
CA ASN A 33 5.14 -1.65 -7.68
C ASN A 33 6.18 -1.16 -6.65
N VAL A 34 7.11 -2.04 -6.30
CA VAL A 34 8.14 -1.80 -5.29
C VAL A 34 9.03 -0.61 -5.64
N ARG A 35 9.44 -0.49 -6.91
CA ARG A 35 10.44 0.50 -7.34
C ARG A 35 9.92 1.91 -7.14
N ASP A 36 8.75 2.22 -7.71
CA ASP A 36 8.27 3.60 -7.75
C ASP A 36 7.76 4.04 -6.39
N PHE A 37 7.07 3.18 -5.65
CA PHE A 37 6.54 3.52 -4.34
C PHE A 37 7.60 3.63 -3.24
N GLN A 38 8.75 2.95 -3.35
CA GLN A 38 9.88 3.23 -2.45
C GLN A 38 10.44 4.64 -2.68
N ALA A 39 10.57 5.08 -3.93
CA ALA A 39 11.04 6.43 -4.22
C ALA A 39 10.02 7.49 -3.77
N LEU A 40 8.72 7.26 -4.02
CA LEU A 40 7.65 8.15 -3.59
C LEU A 40 7.54 8.26 -2.07
N ALA A 41 7.81 7.17 -1.33
CA ALA A 41 7.83 7.19 0.13
C ALA A 41 8.85 8.20 0.69
N LEU A 42 10.03 8.27 0.06
CA LEU A 42 11.08 9.20 0.45
C LEU A 42 10.72 10.65 0.12
N LEU A 43 10.00 10.87 -0.98
CA LEU A 43 9.52 12.19 -1.39
C LEU A 43 8.34 12.69 -0.54
N HIS A 44 7.53 11.77 -0.02
CA HIS A 44 6.31 12.06 0.74
C HIS A 44 6.32 11.39 2.11
N PRO A 45 7.21 11.78 3.04
CA PRO A 45 7.36 11.12 4.34
C PRO A 45 6.11 11.19 5.23
N GLY A 46 5.15 12.07 4.92
CA GLY A 46 3.86 12.19 5.62
C GLY A 46 2.76 11.26 5.09
N HIS A 47 3.08 10.25 4.27
CA HIS A 47 2.08 9.35 3.72
C HIS A 47 1.42 8.47 4.79
N SER A 48 0.19 8.01 4.56
CA SER A 48 -0.55 7.16 5.53
C SER A 48 -0.12 5.69 5.55
N GLY A 49 0.97 5.33 4.87
CA GLY A 49 1.61 4.02 4.94
C GLY A 49 1.60 3.27 3.61
N ILE A 50 2.65 2.49 3.36
CA ILE A 50 2.80 1.70 2.13
C ILE A 50 3.16 0.25 2.49
N VAL A 51 2.36 -0.67 1.96
CA VAL A 51 2.54 -2.12 2.07
C VAL A 51 3.02 -2.66 0.74
N LEU A 52 4.21 -3.26 0.75
CA LEU A 52 4.86 -3.81 -0.43
C LEU A 52 4.75 -5.34 -0.47
N ALA A 53 4.55 -5.88 -1.67
CA ALA A 53 4.67 -7.30 -1.94
C ALA A 53 5.41 -7.54 -3.26
N PHE A 54 6.19 -8.63 -3.33
CA PHE A 54 6.79 -9.05 -4.61
C PHE A 54 5.76 -9.78 -5.47
N GLN A 55 5.60 -9.32 -6.72
CA GLN A 55 4.72 -9.99 -7.68
C GLN A 55 5.23 -11.42 -7.94
N GLY A 56 4.31 -12.39 -7.94
CA GLY A 56 4.63 -13.80 -8.20
C GLY A 56 5.09 -14.61 -6.98
N SER A 57 5.35 -13.95 -5.83
CA SER A 57 5.69 -14.64 -4.58
C SER A 57 4.47 -15.10 -3.77
N TRP A 58 3.25 -14.81 -4.23
CA TRP A 58 2.02 -15.02 -3.48
C TRP A 58 0.97 -15.77 -4.30
N THR A 59 0.37 -16.78 -3.68
CA THR A 59 -0.95 -17.25 -4.10
C THR A 59 -2.04 -16.31 -3.57
N VAL A 60 -3.21 -16.27 -4.23
CA VAL A 60 -4.34 -15.44 -3.76
C VAL A 60 -4.75 -15.76 -2.31
N PRO A 61 -4.86 -17.04 -1.87
CA PRO A 61 -5.21 -17.34 -0.49
C PRO A 61 -4.15 -16.88 0.53
N GLU A 62 -2.86 -16.99 0.22
CA GLU A 62 -1.80 -16.47 1.09
C GLU A 62 -1.86 -14.95 1.19
N LEU A 63 -2.08 -14.27 0.07
CA LEU A 63 -2.18 -12.81 0.03
C LEU A 63 -3.35 -12.33 0.90
N ILE A 64 -4.52 -12.95 0.77
CA ILE A 64 -5.71 -12.61 1.57
C ILE A 64 -5.44 -12.82 3.07
N ARG A 65 -4.84 -13.96 3.45
CA ARG A 65 -4.53 -14.25 4.86
C ARG A 65 -3.52 -13.26 5.46
N ALA A 66 -2.48 -12.90 4.71
CA ALA A 66 -1.49 -11.94 5.19
C ALA A 66 -2.09 -10.53 5.32
N LEU A 67 -2.95 -10.12 4.39
CA LEU A 67 -3.68 -8.84 4.48
C LEU A 67 -4.64 -8.83 5.67
N ASP A 68 -5.39 -9.90 5.90
CA ASP A 68 -6.28 -10.04 7.05
C ASP A 68 -5.53 -9.93 8.39
N ARG A 69 -4.37 -10.62 8.50
CA ARG A 69 -3.46 -10.49 9.64
C ARG A 69 -2.93 -9.07 9.82
N LEU A 70 -2.50 -8.43 8.74
CA LEU A 70 -2.04 -7.04 8.77
C LEU A 70 -3.11 -6.10 9.33
N LEU A 71 -4.34 -6.19 8.79
CA LEU A 71 -5.46 -5.34 9.17
C LEU A 71 -5.93 -5.58 10.61
N SER A 72 -5.78 -6.80 11.14
CA SER A 72 -6.20 -7.16 12.50
C SER A 72 -5.14 -6.92 13.57
N THR A 73 -3.87 -6.70 13.18
CA THR A 73 -2.74 -6.61 14.13
C THR A 73 -2.04 -5.25 14.16
N THR A 74 -2.49 -4.29 13.36
CA THR A 74 -1.91 -2.94 13.29
C THR A 74 -2.99 -1.88 13.46
N THR A 75 -2.60 -0.70 13.95
CA THR A 75 -3.46 0.48 14.01
C THR A 75 -2.96 1.58 13.07
N THR A 76 -3.79 2.59 12.84
CA THR A 76 -3.45 3.72 11.96
C THR A 76 -2.15 4.43 12.39
N GLU A 77 -1.90 4.51 13.70
CA GLU A 77 -0.71 5.14 14.28
C GLU A 77 0.59 4.42 13.89
N ASP A 78 0.54 3.10 13.66
CA ASP A 78 1.71 2.30 13.24
C ASP A 78 2.17 2.59 11.79
N TRP A 79 1.31 3.25 11.00
CA TRP A 79 1.48 3.37 9.55
C TRP A 79 1.98 4.72 9.05
N SER A 80 1.86 5.77 9.85
CA SER A 80 2.22 7.13 9.44
C SER A 80 3.70 7.20 9.02
N GLY A 81 3.95 7.48 7.76
CA GLY A 81 5.30 7.56 7.18
C GLY A 81 6.05 6.23 7.09
N THR A 82 5.38 5.08 7.26
CA THR A 82 6.06 3.77 7.25
C THR A 82 5.86 2.99 5.95
N VAL A 83 6.93 2.31 5.52
CA VAL A 83 6.92 1.37 4.41
C VAL A 83 7.25 -0.02 4.96
N ARG A 84 6.38 -0.99 4.75
CA ARG A 84 6.55 -2.36 5.28
C ARG A 84 6.27 -3.41 4.22
N TRP A 85 6.87 -4.59 4.41
CA TRP A 85 6.66 -5.73 3.53
C TRP A 85 5.53 -6.60 4.06
N LEU A 86 4.60 -7.00 3.18
CA LEU A 86 3.50 -7.91 3.56
C LEU A 86 4.02 -9.26 4.09
N ASN A 87 5.26 -9.63 3.75
CA ASN A 87 5.91 -10.84 4.26
C ASN A 87 6.01 -10.88 5.79
N ASP A 88 5.98 -9.74 6.49
CA ASP A 88 5.98 -9.69 7.95
C ASP A 88 4.74 -10.38 8.56
N TRP A 89 3.66 -10.57 7.77
CA TRP A 89 2.39 -11.16 8.19
C TRP A 89 2.07 -12.50 7.53
N ARG A 90 3.05 -13.11 6.87
CA ARG A 90 2.89 -14.41 6.21
C ARG A 90 2.56 -15.55 7.20
#